data_AF-A0A7J4TBI4-F1
#
_entry.id   AF-A0A7J4TBI4-F1
#
_cell.length_a   1.000
_cell.length_b   1.000
_cell.length_c   1.000
_cell.angle_alpha   90.00
_cell.angle_beta   90.00
_cell.angle_gamma   90.00
#
_symmetry.space_group_name_H-M   'P 1'
#
loop_
_entity.id
_entity.type
_entity.pdbx_description
1 polymer ?
#
loop_
_entity_poly.entity_id
_entity_poly.type
_entity_poly.pdbx_seq_one_letter_code
_entity_poly.pdbx_strand_id
1 'polypeptide(L)'
;MWTSKKAESQNWTMDSVLPWLLFVLLMSLVAVAFMYWIKSNFAEMTVVPPGLEKSLLLDRITSPACFSSPALLPQTLDYAKLTKSQMGSCYPALQANDAAVRLFLKLKEGNMQQLLATSNWKESGISTSSSSWIGVKYNDKTVPGELSLGFQAPRK
;
A
#
# COMPACT_ATOMS: atom_id res chain seq x y z
N MET A 1 -4.05 -27.01 76.26
CA MET A 1 -3.37 -27.50 75.05
C MET A 1 -3.86 -26.65 73.88
N TRP A 2 -3.10 -25.63 73.49
CA TRP A 2 -3.50 -24.64 72.47
C TRP A 2 -2.44 -24.57 71.37
N THR A 3 -2.51 -25.52 70.46
CA THR A 3 -1.89 -25.53 69.13
C THR A 3 -2.97 -26.19 68.26
N SER A 4 -3.35 -25.82 67.05
CA SER A 4 -2.69 -25.05 66.00
C SER A 4 -3.73 -24.80 64.88
N LYS A 5 -4.67 -23.86 65.03
CA LYS A 5 -5.59 -23.52 63.91
C LYS A 5 -4.91 -22.76 62.78
N LYS A 6 -3.74 -22.15 63.03
CA LYS A 6 -2.96 -21.39 62.03
C LYS A 6 -2.18 -22.28 61.06
N ALA A 7 -1.69 -23.45 61.49
CA ALA A 7 -0.93 -24.34 60.61
C ALA A 7 -1.82 -25.08 59.60
N GLU A 8 -3.06 -25.44 60.00
CA GLU A 8 -4.02 -26.02 59.05
C GLU A 8 -4.34 -25.04 57.93
N SER A 9 -4.63 -23.76 58.22
CA SER A 9 -4.99 -22.78 57.19
C SER A 9 -3.90 -22.46 56.16
N GLN A 10 -2.62 -22.70 56.47
CA GLN A 10 -1.52 -22.45 55.52
C GLN A 10 -1.37 -23.56 54.47
N ASN A 11 -1.71 -24.81 54.81
CA ASN A 11 -1.62 -25.92 53.85
C ASN A 11 -2.65 -25.79 52.72
N TRP A 12 -3.90 -25.41 53.00
CA TRP A 12 -4.94 -25.24 51.97
C TRP A 12 -4.62 -24.12 50.98
N THR A 13 -3.94 -23.06 51.43
CA THR A 13 -3.52 -21.97 50.56
C THR A 13 -2.36 -22.37 49.65
N MET A 14 -1.38 -23.14 50.11
CA MET A 14 -0.29 -23.63 49.25
C MET A 14 -0.79 -24.72 48.27
N ASP A 15 -1.67 -25.61 48.71
CA ASP A 15 -2.23 -26.68 47.87
C ASP A 15 -3.13 -26.13 46.75
N SER A 16 -3.78 -24.98 46.98
CA SER A 16 -4.59 -24.33 45.95
C SER A 16 -3.76 -23.46 45.00
N VAL A 17 -2.68 -22.83 45.47
CA VAL A 17 -1.87 -21.89 44.66
C VAL A 17 -1.01 -22.60 43.62
N LEU A 18 -0.44 -23.77 43.94
CA LEU A 18 0.43 -24.51 43.02
C LEU A 18 -0.29 -24.94 41.71
N PRO A 19 -1.52 -25.48 41.74
CA PRO A 19 -2.30 -25.77 40.53
C PRO A 19 -2.58 -24.53 39.67
N TRP A 20 -2.89 -23.38 40.30
CA TRP A 20 -3.15 -22.13 39.58
C TRP A 20 -1.89 -21.61 38.88
N LEU A 21 -0.73 -21.69 39.52
CA LEU A 21 0.55 -21.31 38.91
C LEU A 21 0.89 -22.22 37.72
N LEU A 22 0.69 -23.53 37.86
CA LEU A 22 0.89 -24.48 36.76
C LEU A 22 -0.08 -24.23 35.60
N PHE A 23 -1.34 -23.90 35.90
CA PHE A 23 -2.34 -23.54 34.89
C PHE A 23 -1.94 -22.28 34.11
N VAL A 24 -1.50 -21.23 34.79
CA VAL A 24 -1.04 -19.99 34.13
C VAL A 24 0.19 -20.25 33.27
N LEU A 25 1.15 -21.04 33.75
CA LEU A 25 2.33 -21.44 32.98
C LEU A 25 1.93 -22.19 31.70
N LEU A 26 1.01 -23.15 31.82
CA LEU A 26 0.53 -23.96 30.71
C LEU A 26 -0.21 -23.10 29.68
N MET A 27 -1.10 -22.22 30.12
CA MET A 27 -1.81 -21.28 29.24
C MET A 27 -0.85 -20.32 28.53
N SER A 28 0.22 -19.90 29.21
CA SER A 28 1.26 -19.05 28.60
C SER A 28 1.99 -19.77 27.47
N LEU A 29 2.34 -21.06 27.66
CA LEU A 29 2.95 -21.88 26.61
C LEU A 29 2.01 -22.08 25.42
N VAL A 30 0.72 -22.34 25.68
CA VAL A 30 -0.31 -22.46 24.63
C VAL A 30 -0.44 -21.16 23.84
N ALA A 31 -0.45 -20.01 24.51
CA ALA A 31 -0.52 -18.70 23.85
C ALA A 31 0.70 -18.44 22.95
N VAL A 32 1.90 -18.77 23.41
CA VAL A 32 3.13 -18.63 22.60
C VAL A 32 3.09 -19.55 21.38
N ALA A 33 2.68 -20.81 21.56
CA ALA A 33 2.52 -21.76 20.45
C ALA A 33 1.48 -21.28 19.44
N PHE A 34 0.36 -20.72 19.91
CA PHE A 34 -0.69 -20.15 19.08
C PHE A 34 -0.20 -18.94 18.28
N MET A 35 0.56 -18.03 18.90
CA MET A 35 1.19 -16.91 18.18
C MET A 35 2.18 -17.41 17.12
N TYR A 36 2.94 -18.46 17.42
CA TYR A 36 3.87 -19.06 16.45
C TYR A 36 3.13 -19.68 15.27
N TRP A 37 2.00 -20.35 15.53
CA TRP A 37 1.13 -20.92 14.51
C TRP A 37 0.47 -19.85 13.65
N ILE A 38 -0.01 -18.74 14.23
CA ILE A 38 -0.50 -17.59 13.46
C ILE A 38 0.62 -17.04 12.58
N LYS A 39 1.81 -16.82 13.14
CA LYS A 39 2.94 -16.31 12.37
C LYS A 39 3.30 -17.25 11.21
N SER A 40 3.31 -18.57 11.40
CA SER A 40 3.66 -19.51 10.32
C SER A 40 2.59 -19.59 9.23
N ASN A 41 1.31 -19.50 9.57
CA ASN A 41 0.21 -19.63 8.60
C ASN A 41 -0.16 -18.31 7.91
N PHE A 42 0.04 -17.17 8.58
CA PHE A 42 -0.36 -15.85 8.07
C PHE A 42 0.82 -14.99 7.58
N ALA A 43 2.08 -15.35 7.84
CA ALA A 43 3.22 -14.62 7.28
C ALA A 43 3.28 -14.69 5.73
N GLU A 44 2.63 -15.67 5.12
CA GLU A 44 2.57 -15.78 3.65
C GLU A 44 1.56 -14.80 3.01
N MET A 45 0.62 -14.23 3.78
CA MET A 45 -0.39 -13.31 3.25
C MET A 45 0.04 -11.84 3.21
N THR A 46 1.21 -11.49 3.75
CA THR A 46 1.73 -10.12 3.69
C THR A 46 2.64 -9.85 2.50
N VAL A 47 2.85 -10.84 1.63
CA VAL A 47 3.61 -10.63 0.40
C VAL A 47 2.68 -9.95 -0.61
N VAL A 48 2.82 -8.63 -0.74
CA VAL A 48 2.14 -7.85 -1.77
C VAL A 48 2.39 -8.53 -3.12
N PRO A 49 1.35 -8.98 -3.85
CA PRO A 49 1.53 -9.69 -5.08
C PRO A 49 2.36 -8.85 -6.06
N PRO A 50 3.35 -9.45 -6.75
CA PRO A 50 4.14 -8.74 -7.74
C PRO A 50 3.21 -8.19 -8.83
N GLY A 51 3.10 -6.87 -8.92
CA GLY A 51 2.23 -6.18 -9.89
C GLY A 51 1.01 -5.45 -9.30
N LEU A 52 0.67 -5.64 -8.02
CA LEU A 52 -0.42 -4.91 -7.37
C LEU A 52 -0.15 -3.39 -7.34
N GLU A 53 1.11 -3.00 -7.18
CA GLU A 53 1.53 -1.59 -7.27
C GLU A 53 1.20 -0.99 -8.64
N LYS A 54 1.31 -1.77 -9.73
CA LYS A 54 1.03 -1.28 -11.09
C LYS A 54 -0.46 -1.09 -11.33
N SER A 55 -1.29 -2.03 -10.91
CA SER A 55 -2.75 -1.92 -11.06
C SER A 55 -3.31 -0.79 -10.20
N LEU A 56 -2.86 -0.66 -8.95
CA LEU A 56 -3.28 0.44 -8.07
C LEU A 56 -2.86 1.81 -8.60
N LEU A 57 -1.68 1.91 -9.21
CA LEU A 57 -1.23 3.15 -9.86
C LEU A 57 -2.09 3.47 -11.09
N LEU A 58 -2.39 2.48 -11.94
CA LEU A 58 -3.22 2.67 -13.12
C LEU A 58 -4.67 3.05 -12.74
N ASP A 59 -5.22 2.41 -11.71
CA ASP A 59 -6.54 2.75 -11.15
C ASP A 59 -6.57 4.18 -10.60
N ARG A 60 -5.49 4.59 -9.91
CA ARG A 60 -5.39 5.97 -9.40
C ARG A 60 -5.28 7.01 -10.52
N ILE A 61 -4.60 6.67 -11.61
CA ILE A 61 -4.47 7.55 -12.78
C ILE A 61 -5.79 7.66 -13.53
N THR A 62 -6.48 6.54 -13.69
CA THR A 62 -7.80 6.46 -14.34
C THR A 62 -8.96 6.85 -13.42
N SER A 63 -8.67 7.27 -12.19
CA SER A 63 -9.67 7.80 -11.27
C SER A 63 -10.14 9.20 -11.70
N PRO A 64 -11.46 9.48 -11.63
CA PRO A 64 -12.01 10.82 -11.91
C PRO A 64 -11.47 11.91 -10.99
N ALA A 65 -11.03 11.52 -9.78
CA ALA A 65 -10.40 12.41 -8.80
C ALA A 65 -9.03 12.92 -9.26
N CYS A 66 -8.38 12.20 -10.19
CA CYS A 66 -7.06 12.56 -10.69
C CYS A 66 -7.10 13.04 -12.13
N PHE A 67 -7.01 12.13 -13.09
CA PHE A 67 -6.82 12.50 -14.49
C PHE A 67 -7.95 12.02 -15.39
N SER A 68 -8.93 11.28 -14.87
CA SER A 68 -10.09 10.87 -15.65
C SER A 68 -11.24 11.89 -15.57
N SER A 69 -12.14 11.84 -16.54
CA SER A 69 -13.39 12.61 -16.53
C SER A 69 -14.54 11.72 -16.10
N PRO A 70 -15.37 12.11 -15.11
CA PRO A 70 -16.50 11.30 -14.63
C PRO A 70 -17.59 11.10 -15.69
N ALA A 71 -17.58 11.90 -16.76
CA ALA A 71 -18.56 11.84 -17.84
C ALA A 71 -18.16 10.87 -18.98
N LEU A 72 -17.00 10.21 -18.90
CA LEU A 72 -16.46 9.37 -19.97
C LEU A 72 -16.29 7.91 -19.56
N LEU A 73 -16.13 7.04 -20.56
CA LEU A 73 -15.89 5.60 -20.41
C LEU A 73 -14.81 5.33 -19.35
N PRO A 74 -14.97 4.27 -18.53
CA PRO A 74 -13.94 3.87 -17.58
C PRO A 74 -12.61 3.71 -18.33
N GLN A 75 -11.54 4.29 -17.78
CA GLN A 75 -10.20 4.36 -18.40
C GLN A 75 -10.01 5.40 -19.51
N THR A 76 -10.78 6.50 -19.52
CA THR A 76 -10.47 7.66 -20.38
C THR A 76 -9.78 8.76 -19.56
N LEU A 77 -8.64 9.26 -20.03
CA LEU A 77 -7.96 10.41 -19.44
C LEU A 77 -8.48 11.71 -20.03
N ASP A 78 -8.55 12.76 -19.23
CA ASP A 78 -8.86 14.12 -19.67
C ASP A 78 -7.56 14.90 -19.83
N TYR A 79 -7.24 15.28 -21.07
CA TYR A 79 -6.01 16.02 -21.36
C TYR A 79 -5.94 17.35 -20.60
N ALA A 80 -7.08 18.01 -20.38
CA ALA A 80 -7.12 19.29 -19.65
C ALA A 80 -6.74 19.11 -18.17
N LYS A 81 -6.93 17.92 -17.60
CA LYS A 81 -6.57 17.60 -16.21
C LYS A 81 -5.10 17.19 -16.06
N LEU A 82 -4.41 16.86 -17.14
CA LEU A 82 -2.98 16.52 -17.11
C LEU A 82 -2.15 17.78 -16.87
N THR A 83 -2.10 18.26 -15.64
CA THR A 83 -1.31 19.44 -15.26
C THR A 83 -0.36 19.11 -14.12
N LYS A 84 0.71 19.91 -13.98
CA LYS A 84 1.65 19.76 -12.85
C LYS A 84 0.95 19.94 -11.49
N SER A 85 -0.06 20.81 -11.42
CA SER A 85 -0.85 21.03 -10.21
C SER A 85 -1.66 19.78 -9.84
N GLN A 86 -2.39 19.20 -10.79
CA GLN A 86 -3.15 17.97 -10.56
C GLN A 86 -2.23 16.80 -10.21
N MET A 87 -1.06 16.72 -10.85
CA MET A 87 -0.02 15.75 -10.52
C MET A 87 0.44 15.85 -9.07
N GLY A 88 0.74 17.06 -8.59
CA GLY A 88 1.11 17.28 -7.18
C GLY A 88 -0.01 16.97 -6.20
N SER A 89 -1.27 17.20 -6.59
CA SER A 89 -2.44 16.85 -5.76
C SER A 89 -2.66 15.33 -5.68
N CYS A 90 -2.46 14.62 -6.79
CA CYS A 90 -2.69 13.17 -6.87
C CYS A 90 -1.55 12.33 -6.33
N TYR A 91 -0.33 12.82 -6.50
CA TYR A 91 0.91 12.21 -6.04
C TYR A 91 1.73 13.26 -5.27
N PRO A 92 1.30 13.61 -4.04
CA PRO A 92 2.05 14.54 -3.22
C PRO A 92 3.37 13.90 -2.79
N ALA A 93 4.48 14.44 -3.29
CA ALA A 93 5.81 14.12 -2.78
C ALA A 93 6.11 15.07 -1.61
N LEU A 94 5.77 14.64 -0.39
CA LEU A 94 5.93 15.45 0.83
C LEU A 94 7.38 15.42 1.31
N GLN A 95 8.10 14.33 1.03
CA GLN A 95 9.50 14.13 1.41
C GLN A 95 10.36 13.71 0.21
N ALA A 96 11.65 14.02 0.29
CA ALA A 96 12.63 13.62 -0.74
C ALA A 96 12.78 12.09 -0.88
N ASN A 97 12.39 11.35 0.15
CA ASN A 97 12.44 9.88 0.19
C ASN A 97 11.12 9.23 -0.23
N ASP A 98 10.06 10.00 -0.51
CA ASP A 98 8.81 9.41 -1.01
C ASP A 98 9.03 8.80 -2.40
N ALA A 99 8.14 7.89 -2.79
CA ALA A 99 8.14 7.35 -4.14
C ALA A 99 7.95 8.47 -5.17
N ALA A 100 8.73 8.46 -6.24
CA ALA A 100 8.60 9.42 -7.33
C ALA A 100 7.87 8.79 -8.52
N VAL A 101 6.98 9.57 -9.15
CA VAL A 101 6.13 9.11 -10.25
C VAL A 101 6.30 10.04 -11.44
N ARG A 102 6.42 9.45 -12.63
CA ARG A 102 6.44 10.15 -13.92
C ARG A 102 5.35 9.59 -14.82
N LEU A 103 4.54 10.46 -15.40
CA LEU A 103 3.63 10.14 -16.49
C LEU A 103 4.16 10.77 -17.77
N PHE A 104 4.28 9.95 -18.81
CA PHE A 104 4.54 10.41 -20.16
C PHE A 104 3.39 9.98 -21.04
N LEU A 105 2.65 10.94 -21.57
CA LEU A 105 1.56 10.70 -22.51
C LEU A 105 1.99 11.12 -23.91
N LYS A 106 1.81 10.23 -24.88
CA LYS A 106 1.99 10.52 -26.30
C LYS A 106 0.69 10.28 -27.05
N LEU A 107 0.17 11.32 -27.68
CA LEU A 107 -1.03 11.24 -28.50
C LEU A 107 -0.64 10.79 -29.92
N LYS A 108 -1.43 9.89 -30.50
CA LYS A 108 -1.23 9.46 -31.90
C LYS A 108 -1.52 10.60 -32.89
N GLU A 109 -2.46 11.48 -32.51
CA GLU A 109 -2.88 12.62 -33.33
C GLU A 109 -2.03 13.85 -32.99
N GLY A 110 -1.40 14.46 -34.01
CA GLY A 110 -0.65 15.71 -33.86
C GLY A 110 0.71 15.62 -33.15
N ASN A 111 1.22 14.42 -32.88
CA ASN A 111 2.53 14.18 -32.24
C ASN A 111 2.70 14.90 -30.88
N MET A 112 1.58 15.20 -30.22
CA MET A 112 1.57 15.90 -28.94
C MET A 112 2.07 14.97 -27.84
N GLN A 113 3.00 15.49 -27.04
CA GLN A 113 3.60 14.75 -25.94
C GLN A 113 3.51 15.58 -24.68
N GLN A 114 3.23 14.91 -23.57
CA GLN A 114 3.18 15.55 -22.27
C GLN A 114 3.94 14.72 -21.26
N LEU A 115 4.90 15.37 -20.60
CA LEU A 115 5.69 14.79 -19.52
C LEU A 115 5.32 15.47 -18.21
N LEU A 116 4.84 14.69 -17.25
CA LEU A 116 4.54 15.12 -15.90
C LEU A 116 5.35 14.26 -14.94
N ALA A 117 5.97 14.87 -13.95
CA ALA A 117 6.72 14.18 -12.91
C ALA A 117 6.44 14.84 -11.56
N THR A 118 6.49 14.04 -10.50
CA THR A 118 6.55 14.55 -9.13
C THR A 118 7.85 15.32 -8.90
N SER A 119 7.85 16.26 -7.95
CA SER A 119 8.98 17.14 -7.65
C SER A 119 10.25 16.39 -7.20
N ASN A 120 10.10 15.21 -6.62
CA ASN A 120 11.19 14.34 -6.15
C ASN A 120 11.75 13.40 -7.24
N TRP A 121 11.26 13.46 -8.49
CA TRP A 121 11.75 12.62 -9.60
C TRP A 121 13.20 12.94 -9.97
N LYS A 122 14.03 11.89 -10.15
CA LYS A 122 15.45 12.04 -10.55
C LYS A 122 15.74 11.25 -11.82
N GLU A 123 16.23 11.88 -12.88
CA GLU A 123 16.53 11.17 -14.15
C GLU A 123 17.56 10.04 -14.01
N SER A 124 18.45 10.09 -13.01
CA SER A 124 19.47 9.06 -12.76
C SER A 124 19.02 7.90 -11.85
N GLY A 125 17.75 7.85 -11.45
CA GLY A 125 17.22 6.81 -10.56
C GLY A 125 16.88 5.50 -11.26
N ILE A 126 17.01 4.38 -10.54
CA ILE A 126 16.44 3.09 -10.97
C ILE A 126 14.93 3.27 -11.03
N SER A 127 14.37 3.22 -12.24
CA SER A 127 12.95 3.33 -12.47
C SER A 127 12.40 2.12 -13.18
N THR A 128 11.20 1.72 -12.80
CA THR A 128 10.40 0.78 -13.58
C THR A 128 9.48 1.58 -14.48
N SER A 129 9.41 1.20 -15.76
CA SER A 129 8.49 1.80 -16.71
C SER A 129 7.48 0.78 -17.23
N SER A 130 6.25 1.22 -17.49
CA SER A 130 5.22 0.45 -18.17
C SER A 130 4.45 1.34 -19.12
N SER A 131 4.31 0.91 -20.38
CA SER A 131 3.44 1.58 -21.35
C SER A 131 2.12 0.84 -21.51
N SER A 132 1.05 1.59 -21.73
CA SER A 132 -0.28 1.07 -22.01
C SER A 132 -1.02 2.01 -22.95
N TRP A 133 -1.91 1.45 -23.78
CA TRP A 133 -2.79 2.24 -24.63
C TRP A 133 -4.01 2.69 -23.84
N ILE A 134 -4.34 3.97 -23.95
CA ILE A 134 -5.46 4.57 -23.23
C ILE A 134 -6.21 5.59 -24.10
N GLY A 135 -7.51 5.72 -23.89
CA GLY A 135 -8.30 6.79 -24.51
C GLY A 135 -8.02 8.12 -23.82
N VAL A 136 -7.82 9.18 -24.60
CA VAL A 136 -7.62 10.53 -24.08
C VAL A 136 -8.66 11.47 -24.68
N LYS A 137 -9.41 12.17 -23.83
CA LYS A 137 -10.28 13.28 -24.24
C LYS A 137 -9.42 14.48 -24.60
N TYR A 138 -9.47 14.89 -25.85
CA TYR A 138 -8.79 16.04 -26.39
C TYR A 138 -9.73 16.78 -27.36
N ASN A 139 -9.98 18.08 -27.14
CA ASN A 139 -10.88 18.92 -27.96
C ASN A 139 -12.22 18.22 -28.27
N ASP A 140 -12.88 17.71 -27.23
CA ASP A 140 -14.17 16.99 -27.28
C ASP A 140 -14.22 15.71 -28.12
N LYS A 141 -13.05 15.18 -28.51
CA LYS A 141 -12.90 13.85 -29.11
C LYS A 141 -12.10 12.93 -28.20
N THR A 142 -12.37 11.63 -28.27
CA THR A 142 -11.52 10.63 -27.62
C THR A 142 -10.53 10.10 -28.65
N VAL A 143 -9.25 10.28 -28.38
CA VAL A 143 -8.15 9.87 -29.25
C VAL A 143 -7.28 8.82 -28.55
N PRO A 144 -6.70 7.86 -29.28
CA PRO A 144 -5.79 6.89 -28.67
C PRO A 144 -4.45 7.57 -28.30
N GLY A 145 -4.03 7.38 -27.07
CA GLY A 145 -2.73 7.79 -26.56
C GLY A 145 -1.96 6.60 -26.00
N GLU A 146 -0.64 6.67 -26.09
CA GLU A 146 0.27 5.78 -25.38
C GLU A 146 0.68 6.46 -24.06
N LEU A 147 0.34 5.82 -22.95
CA LEU A 147 0.68 6.27 -21.61
C LEU A 147 1.82 5.42 -21.07
N SER A 148 2.98 6.04 -20.87
CA SER A 148 4.14 5.47 -20.19
C SER A 148 4.21 5.99 -18.76
N LEU A 149 4.20 5.06 -17.80
CA LEU A 149 4.36 5.36 -16.39
C LEU A 149 5.75 4.98 -15.95
N GLY A 150 6.42 5.88 -15.23
CA GLY A 150 7.71 5.64 -14.58
C GLY A 150 7.53 5.72 -13.06
N PHE A 151 8.12 4.77 -12.34
CA PHE A 151 8.11 4.73 -10.88
C PHE A 151 9.52 4.59 -10.34
N GLN A 152 9.85 5.37 -9.32
CA GLN A 152 11.09 5.26 -8.55
C GLN A 152 10.75 4.98 -7.10
N ALA A 153 11.25 3.85 -6.59
CA ALA A 153 11.04 3.46 -5.21
C ALA A 153 11.73 4.42 -4.23
N PRO A 154 11.18 4.58 -3.01
CA PRO A 154 11.86 5.24 -1.90
C PRO A 154 13.29 4.71 -1.73
N ARG A 155 14.28 5.59 -1.60
CA ARG A 155 15.59 5.16 -1.11
C ARG A 155 15.48 4.93 0.40
N LYS A 156 15.76 3.69 0.82
CA LYS A 156 15.95 3.35 2.25
C LYS A 156 17.24 3.96 2.76
#